data_AF-A0A1A9R7S0-F1
#
_entry.id   AF-A0A1A9R7S0-F1
#
_cell.length_a   1.000
_cell.length_b   1.000
_cell.length_c   1.000
_cell.angle_alpha   90.00
_cell.angle_beta   90.00
_cell.angle_gamma   90.00
#
_symmetry.space_group_name_H-M   'P 1'
#
loop_
_entity.id
_entity.type
_entity.pdbx_description
1 polymer ?
#
loop_
_entity_poly.entity_id
_entity_poly.type
_entity_poly.pdbx_seq_one_letter_code
_entity_poly.pdbx_strand_id
1 'polypeptide(L)'
;MSAIYTKDPATGERVTLSELAKRHGIHVSTVSRRYHEGKRGQALVAHVDMKAHLAEQNAKSHEIAERRKAIILANINALSRPLKQLGGN
;
A
#
# COMPACT_ATOMS: atom_id res chain seq x y z
N MET A 1 6.78 -17.65 20.04
CA MET A 1 6.30 -16.29 19.69
C MET A 1 5.73 -15.64 20.93
N SER A 2 6.29 -14.51 21.37
CA SER A 2 5.77 -13.79 22.54
C SER A 2 4.46 -13.09 22.18
N ALA A 3 3.45 -13.19 23.05
CA ALA A 3 2.20 -12.47 22.85
C ALA A 3 2.45 -10.96 22.98
N ILE A 4 2.14 -10.21 21.91
CA ILE A 4 2.20 -8.75 21.93
C ILE A 4 0.90 -8.23 22.54
N TYR A 5 1.03 -7.45 23.61
CA TYR A 5 -0.08 -6.82 24.30
C TYR A 5 -0.18 -5.35 23.91
N THR A 6 -1.41 -4.88 23.71
CA THR A 6 -1.73 -3.49 23.41
C THR A 6 -2.97 -3.04 24.15
N LYS A 7 -3.15 -1.73 24.29
CA LYS A 7 -4.32 -1.15 24.95
C LYS A 7 -5.46 -1.09 23.95
N ASP A 8 -6.60 -1.69 24.29
CA ASP A 8 -7.84 -1.59 23.52
C ASP A 8 -8.33 -0.13 23.55
N PRO A 9 -8.49 0.54 22.41
CA PRO A 9 -9.01 1.91 22.37
C PRO A 9 -10.46 2.04 22.82
N ALA A 10 -11.26 0.98 22.77
CA ALA A 10 -12.67 1.02 23.16
C ALA A 10 -12.86 0.84 24.67
N THR A 11 -12.18 -0.13 25.27
CA THR A 11 -12.36 -0.49 26.69
C THR A 11 -11.23 -0.01 27.60
N GLY A 12 -10.06 0.32 27.03
CA GLY A 12 -8.87 0.68 27.77
C GLY A 12 -8.09 -0.50 28.36
N GLU A 13 -8.54 -1.74 28.17
CA GLU A 13 -7.90 -2.95 28.69
C GLU A 13 -6.61 -3.31 27.93
N ARG A 14 -5.66 -3.98 28.60
CA ARG A 14 -4.50 -4.58 27.91
C ARG A 14 -4.88 -5.96 27.39
N VAL A 15 -4.97 -6.08 26.07
CA VAL A 15 -5.33 -7.31 25.36
C VAL A 15 -4.25 -7.71 24.36
N THR A 16 -4.26 -8.96 23.93
CA THR A 16 -3.37 -9.42 22.85
C THR A 16 -3.86 -8.90 21.50
N LEU A 17 -2.96 -8.83 20.51
CA LEU A 17 -3.36 -8.44 19.15
C LEU A 17 -4.44 -9.36 18.56
N SER A 18 -4.38 -10.67 18.86
CA SER A 18 -5.38 -11.64 18.39
C SER A 18 -6.76 -11.39 19.01
N GLU A 19 -6.80 -11.10 20.31
CA GLU A 19 -8.04 -10.81 21.02
C GLU A 19 -8.63 -9.47 20.57
N LEU A 20 -7.78 -8.46 20.39
CA LEU A 20 -8.19 -7.17 19.83
C LEU A 20 -8.83 -7.34 18.44
N ALA A 21 -8.24 -8.17 17.59
CA ALA A 21 -8.75 -8.44 16.25
C ALA A 21 -10.14 -9.09 16.28
N LYS A 22 -10.34 -10.06 17.19
CA LYS A 22 -11.66 -10.69 17.40
C LYS A 22 -12.72 -9.69 17.87
N ARG A 23 -12.39 -8.86 18.88
CA ARG A 23 -13.31 -7.87 19.45
C ARG A 23 -13.78 -6.84 18.43
N HIS A 24 -12.87 -6.39 17.57
CA HIS A 24 -13.15 -5.35 16.57
C HIS A 24 -13.57 -5.91 15.20
N GLY A 25 -13.67 -7.24 15.05
CA GLY A 25 -14.08 -7.89 13.80
C GLY A 25 -13.08 -7.70 12.65
N ILE A 26 -11.77 -7.65 12.96
CA ILE A 26 -10.70 -7.41 11.99
C ILE A 26 -9.79 -8.64 11.92
N HIS A 27 -9.20 -8.89 10.76
CA HIS A 27 -8.26 -9.99 10.62
C HIS A 27 -6.97 -9.74 11.43
N VAL A 28 -6.48 -10.75 12.15
CA VAL A 28 -5.28 -10.66 13.01
C VAL A 28 -4.05 -10.17 12.23
N SER A 29 -3.88 -10.61 10.98
CA SER A 29 -2.77 -10.16 10.13
C SER A 29 -2.81 -8.65 9.84
N THR A 30 -4.01 -8.07 9.73
CA THR A 30 -4.19 -6.63 9.52
C THR A 30 -3.77 -5.85 10.77
N VAL A 31 -4.21 -6.30 11.95
CA VAL A 31 -3.84 -5.67 13.22
C VAL A 31 -2.32 -5.79 13.46
N SER A 32 -1.74 -6.96 13.21
CA SER A 32 -0.29 -7.18 13.35
C SER A 32 0.52 -6.27 12.42
N ARG A 33 0.17 -6.20 11.13
CA ARG A 33 0.81 -5.29 10.18
C ARG A 33 0.76 -3.84 10.64
N ARG A 34 -0.42 -3.36 11.03
CA ARG A 34 -0.60 -1.99 11.54
C ARG A 34 0.20 -1.73 12.81
N TYR A 35 0.32 -2.73 13.68
CA TYR A 35 1.14 -2.63 14.88
C TYR A 35 2.63 -2.44 14.52
N HIS A 36 3.14 -3.21 13.56
CA HIS A 36 4.50 -3.07 13.04
C HIS A 36 4.73 -1.76 12.27
N GLU A 37 3.70 -1.23 11.60
CA GLU A 37 3.69 0.12 11.01
C GLU A 37 3.65 1.25 12.06
N GLY A 38 3.58 0.93 13.36
CA GLY A 38 3.55 1.92 14.45
C GLY A 38 2.17 2.48 14.79
N LYS A 39 1.09 2.00 14.14
CA LYS A 39 -0.28 2.47 14.42
C LYS A 39 -0.75 1.99 15.79
N ARG A 40 -1.43 2.85 16.55
CA ARG A 40 -1.91 2.58 17.92
C ARG A 40 -3.34 3.08 18.10
N GLY A 41 -4.02 2.62 19.15
CA GLY A 41 -5.38 3.04 19.50
C GLY A 41 -6.36 2.81 18.35
N GLN A 42 -7.20 3.81 18.05
CA GLN A 42 -8.18 3.77 16.96
C GLN A 42 -7.55 3.40 15.60
N ALA A 43 -6.37 3.93 15.28
CA ALA A 43 -5.70 3.62 14.01
C ALA A 43 -5.27 2.15 13.88
N LEU A 44 -5.16 1.43 14.99
CA LEU A 44 -4.84 0.00 15.00
C LEU A 44 -6.06 -0.85 14.61
N VAL A 45 -7.25 -0.43 15.02
CA VAL A 45 -8.53 -1.12 14.81
C VAL A 45 -9.45 -0.40 13.82
N ALA A 46 -8.95 0.59 13.09
CA ALA A 46 -9.75 1.31 12.11
C ALA A 46 -10.30 0.34 11.06
N HIS A 47 -11.61 0.35 10.81
CA HIS A 47 -12.17 -0.43 9.71
C HIS A 47 -11.69 0.20 8.40
N VAL A 48 -11.12 -0.60 7.50
CA VAL A 48 -10.81 -0.09 6.15
C VAL A 48 -12.08 -0.24 5.34
N ASP A 49 -12.57 0.85 4.77
CA ASP A 49 -13.50 0.73 3.65
C ASP A 49 -12.73 0.10 2.47
N MET A 50 -12.91 -1.20 2.31
CA MET A 50 -12.23 -1.98 1.28
C MET A 50 -12.54 -1.44 -0.13
N LYS A 51 -13.72 -0.87 -0.37
CA LYS A 51 -14.04 -0.27 -1.68
C LYS A 51 -13.17 0.95 -1.94
N ALA A 52 -13.05 1.84 -0.96
CA ALA A 52 -12.23 3.03 -1.09
C ALA A 52 -10.74 2.68 -1.27
N HIS A 53 -10.24 1.71 -0.49
CA HIS A 53 -8.84 1.29 -0.58
C HIS A 53 -8.50 0.60 -1.90
N LEU A 54 -9.38 -0.27 -2.42
CA LEU A 54 -9.18 -0.89 -3.74
C LEU A 54 -9.22 0.15 -4.85
N ALA A 55 -10.15 1.11 -4.80
CA ALA A 55 -10.22 2.21 -5.77
C ALA A 55 -8.92 3.02 -5.80
N GLU A 56 -8.37 3.35 -4.61
CA GLU A 56 -7.10 4.07 -4.50
C GLU A 56 -5.90 3.26 -5.03
N GLN A 57 -5.84 1.95 -4.73
CA GLN A 57 -4.78 1.08 -5.26
C GLN A 57 -4.83 0.95 -6.78
N ASN A 58 -6.03 0.81 -7.35
CA ASN A 58 -6.23 0.74 -8.79
C ASN A 58 -5.86 2.05 -9.51
N ALA A 59 -6.13 3.20 -8.89
CA ALA A 59 -5.71 4.49 -9.43
C ALA A 59 -4.17 4.62 -9.48
N LYS A 60 -3.49 4.25 -8.38
CA LYS A 60 -2.02 4.28 -8.32
C LYS A 60 -1.36 3.32 -9.32
N SER A 61 -1.93 2.12 -9.50
CA SER A 61 -1.40 1.16 -10.47
C SER A 61 -1.55 1.66 -11.91
N HIS A 62 -2.66 2.37 -12.22
CA HIS A 62 -2.85 3.00 -13.52
C HIS A 62 -1.80 4.07 -13.81
N GLU A 63 -1.53 4.97 -12.86
CA GLU A 63 -0.48 6.00 -13.02
C GLU A 63 0.90 5.40 -13.29
N ILE A 64 1.26 4.33 -12.58
CA ILE A 64 2.54 3.63 -12.77
C ILE A 64 2.57 2.96 -14.16
N ALA A 65 1.46 2.36 -14.59
CA ALA A 65 1.36 1.74 -15.91
C ALA A 65 1.51 2.77 -17.03
N GLU A 66 0.84 3.92 -16.92
CA GLU A 66 0.95 5.02 -17.88
C GLU A 66 2.37 5.60 -17.92
N ARG A 67 3.00 5.78 -16.76
CA ARG A 67 4.40 6.23 -16.70
C ARG A 67 5.35 5.23 -17.35
N ARG A 68 5.13 3.92 -17.18
CA ARG A 68 5.91 2.87 -17.85
C ARG A 68 5.69 2.87 -19.37
N LYS A 69 4.44 3.00 -19.82
CA LYS A 69 4.12 3.09 -21.27
C LYS A 69 4.79 4.29 -21.92
N ALA A 70 4.77 5.45 -21.27
CA ALA A 70 5.40 6.67 -21.79
C ALA A 70 6.92 6.50 -21.97
N ILE A 71 7.59 5.85 -21.02
CA ILE A 71 9.03 5.54 -21.12
C ILE A 71 9.31 4.59 -22.30
N ILE A 72 8.52 3.52 -22.44
CA ILE A 72 8.69 2.55 -23.54
C ILE A 72 8.49 3.23 -24.89
N LEU A 73 7.43 4.03 -25.05
CA LEU A 73 7.15 4.77 -26.27
C LEU A 73 8.26 5.77 -26.60
N ALA A 74 8.76 6.51 -25.61
CA ALA A 74 9.87 7.44 -25.78
C ALA A 74 11.15 6.72 -26.26
N ASN A 75 11.44 5.53 -25.71
CA ASN A 75 12.56 4.69 -26.17
C ASN A 75 12.39 4.23 -27.62
N ILE A 76 11.20 3.78 -28.02
CA ILE A 76 10.92 3.36 -29.40
C ILE A 76 11.06 4.55 -30.37
N ASN A 77 10.57 5.73 -29.98
CA ASN A 77 10.69 6.95 -30.78
C ASN A 77 12.14 7.43 -30.93
N ALA A 78 12.97 7.27 -29.90
CA ALA A 78 14.40 7.61 -29.98
C ALA A 78 15.15 6.70 -30.96
N LEU A 79 14.79 5.41 -31.04
CA LEU A 79 15.40 4.42 -31.94
C LEU A 79 14.88 4.51 -33.40
N SER A 80 13.74 5.17 -33.62
CA SER A 80 13.15 5.35 -34.95
C SER A 80 13.46 6.70 -35.60
N ARG A 81 14.12 7.62 -34.89
CA ARG A 81 14.66 8.84 -35.51
C ARG A 81 15.78 8.47 -36.49
N PRO A 82 15.67 8.79 -37.79
CA PRO A 82 16.72 8.48 -38.75
C PRO A 82 18.03 9.20 -38.35
N LEU A 83 19.14 8.46 -38.34
CA LEU A 83 20.51 8.94 -38.06
C LEU A 83 21.02 9.89 -39.16
N LYS A 84 20.31 10.97 -39.47
CA LYS A 84 20.68 11.91 -40.55
C LYS A 84 21.62 13.02 -40.05
N GLN A 85 22.65 12.67 -39.28
CA GLN A 85 23.61 13.65 -38.74
C GLN A 85 25.07 13.16 -38.64
N LEU A 86 25.44 11.95 -39.11
CA LEU A 86 26.85 11.48 -39.05
C LEU A 86 27.52 11.27 -40.43
N GLY A 87 26.90 11.79 -41.50
CA GLY A 87 27.50 11.80 -42.83
C GLY A 87 27.51 13.23 -43.37
N GLY A 88 28.56 13.99 -43.05
CA GLY A 88 28.72 15.36 -43.51
C GLY A 88 30.18 15.79 -43.46
N ASN A 89 30.87 15.52 -44.58
CA ASN A 89 32.22 15.94 -45.03
C ASN A 89 33.43 15.65 -44.13
#